data_AF-A0A6B3EQB1-F1
#
_entry.id   AF-A0A6B3EQB1-F1
#
_cell.length_a   1.000
_cell.length_b   1.000
_cell.length_c   1.000
_cell.angle_alpha   90.00
_cell.angle_beta   90.00
_cell.angle_gamma   90.00
#
_symmetry.space_group_name_H-M   'P 1'
#
loop_
_entity.id
_entity.type
_entity.pdbx_description
1 polymer ?
#
loop_
_entity_poly.entity_id
_entity_poly.type
_entity_poly.pdbx_seq_one_letter_code
_entity_poly.pdbx_strand_id
1 'polypeptide(L)'
;GRPAHGEERGPGATYWFHRTRAPEPAVPFPLRVVHRDDHLLVVDKPHFLATTPRGSHITETALARLRRDLGLPALTPAHRL
;
A
#
# COMPACT_ATOMS: atom_id res chain seq x y z
N GLY A 1 -3.96 23.54 4.36
CA GLY A 1 -3.07 24.35 3.51
C GLY A 1 -3.43 24.12 2.06
N ARG A 2 -3.37 25.14 1.21
CA ARG A 2 -3.65 25.02 -0.23
C ARG A 2 -2.45 24.35 -0.92
N PRO A 3 -2.65 23.36 -1.82
CA PRO A 3 -1.56 22.76 -2.56
C PRO A 3 -0.89 23.83 -3.43
N ALA A 4 0.43 23.93 -3.34
CA ALA A 4 1.18 24.84 -4.18
C ALA A 4 1.29 24.28 -5.60
N HIS A 5 0.77 25.00 -6.59
CA HIS A 5 1.01 24.72 -8.00
C HIS A 5 2.22 25.54 -8.45
N GLY A 6 3.01 25.03 -9.40
CA GLY A 6 4.39 25.47 -9.68
C GLY A 6 4.60 26.96 -9.95
N GLU A 7 3.54 27.71 -10.27
CA GLU A 7 3.59 29.13 -10.64
C GLU A 7 3.46 30.10 -9.45
N GLU A 8 3.03 29.65 -8.26
CA GLU A 8 2.93 30.51 -7.06
C GLU A 8 4.24 30.53 -6.27
N ARG A 9 5.40 30.75 -6.91
CA ARG A 9 6.72 30.75 -6.22
C ARG A 9 7.21 32.18 -5.93
N GLY A 10 7.34 32.53 -4.65
CA GLY A 10 7.82 33.84 -4.18
C GLY A 10 8.71 33.72 -2.93
N PRO A 11 9.67 34.64 -2.73
CA PRO A 11 10.51 34.65 -1.54
C PRO A 11 9.68 34.77 -0.25
N GLY A 12 10.01 33.97 0.78
CA GLY A 12 9.34 34.03 2.09
C GLY A 12 8.03 33.23 2.23
N ALA A 13 7.61 32.52 1.18
CA ALA A 13 6.39 31.70 1.22
C ALA A 13 6.64 30.26 1.74
N THR A 14 5.62 29.69 2.39
CA THR A 14 5.62 28.29 2.85
C THR A 14 4.75 27.44 1.93
N TYR A 15 5.33 26.38 1.38
CA TYR A 15 4.66 25.51 0.42
C TYR A 15 4.38 24.13 0.99
N TRP A 16 3.15 23.68 0.81
CA TRP A 16 2.74 22.30 1.08
C TRP A 16 2.49 21.62 -0.26
N PHE A 17 3.26 20.58 -0.56
CA PHE A 17 3.03 19.74 -1.72
C PHE A 17 3.07 18.28 -1.30
N HIS A 18 2.15 17.50 -1.88
CA HIS A 18 2.25 16.06 -1.84
C HIS A 18 2.95 15.62 -3.11
N ARG A 19 4.00 14.79 -2.99
CA ARG A 19 4.63 14.23 -4.19
C ARG A 19 3.69 13.19 -4.78
N THR A 20 3.38 13.33 -6.07
CA THR A 20 2.80 12.23 -6.84
C THR A 20 3.85 11.14 -6.93
N ARG A 21 3.49 9.93 -6.53
CA ARG A 21 4.40 8.79 -6.58
C ARG A 21 4.20 8.05 -7.89
N ALA A 22 5.30 7.61 -8.51
CA ALA A 22 5.21 6.72 -9.65
C ALA A 22 4.42 5.45 -9.27
N PRO A 23 3.64 4.86 -10.20
CA PRO A 23 2.97 3.59 -9.97
C PRO A 23 3.97 2.53 -9.49
N GLU A 24 3.55 1.69 -8.54
CA GLU A 24 4.37 0.57 -8.10
C GLU A 24 4.44 -0.51 -9.18
N PRO A 25 5.61 -1.12 -9.42
CA PRO A 25 5.72 -2.26 -10.32
C PRO A 25 4.91 -3.42 -9.74
N ALA A 26 4.06 -4.02 -10.56
CA ALA A 26 3.27 -5.17 -10.14
C ALA A 26 4.19 -6.34 -9.74
N VAL A 27 3.90 -6.96 -8.60
CA VAL A 27 4.62 -8.18 -8.19
C VAL A 27 4.01 -9.38 -8.93
N PRO A 28 4.77 -10.08 -9.81
CA PRO A 28 4.24 -11.06 -10.77
C PRO A 28 3.91 -12.42 -10.13
N PHE A 29 3.66 -12.46 -8.83
CA PHE A 29 3.34 -13.67 -8.09
C PHE A 29 1.97 -13.54 -7.43
N PRO A 30 1.12 -14.57 -7.51
CA PRO A 30 -0.17 -14.55 -6.85
C PRO A 30 -0.01 -14.68 -5.33
N LEU A 31 -0.98 -14.13 -4.59
CA LEU A 31 -1.19 -14.44 -3.18
C LEU A 31 -2.14 -15.63 -3.09
N ARG A 32 -1.65 -16.76 -2.61
CA ARG A 32 -2.47 -17.96 -2.46
C ARG A 32 -3.07 -17.99 -1.07
N VAL A 33 -4.39 -18.10 -0.98
CA VAL A 33 -5.10 -18.34 0.29
C VAL A 33 -4.85 -19.79 0.70
N VAL A 34 -4.27 -19.98 1.88
CA VAL A 34 -4.04 -21.30 2.50
C VAL A 34 -5.22 -21.66 3.39
N HIS A 35 -5.76 -20.67 4.10
CA HIS A 35 -6.90 -20.83 4.99
C HIS A 35 -7.72 -19.55 5.04
N ARG A 36 -9.04 -19.68 5.12
CA ARG A 36 -9.97 -18.56 5.31
C ARG A 36 -11.21 -19.02 6.07
N ASP A 37 -11.50 -18.34 7.15
CA ASP A 37 -12.77 -18.42 7.88
C ASP A 37 -13.22 -17.00 8.30
N ASP A 38 -14.20 -16.92 9.20
CA ASP A 38 -14.79 -15.67 9.67
C ASP A 38 -13.83 -14.81 10.52
N HIS A 39 -12.73 -15.39 11.01
CA HIS A 39 -11.81 -14.76 11.94
C HIS A 39 -10.38 -14.64 11.41
N LEU A 40 -9.94 -15.58 10.58
CA LEU A 40 -8.56 -15.70 10.14
C LEU A 40 -8.45 -15.86 8.62
N LEU A 41 -7.48 -15.15 8.07
CA LEU A 41 -6.99 -15.32 6.71
C LEU A 41 -5.50 -15.65 6.77
N VAL A 42 -5.14 -16.83 6.27
CA VAL A 42 -3.74 -17.24 6.11
C VAL A 42 -3.41 -17.28 4.62
N VAL A 43 -2.33 -16.61 4.25
CA VAL A 43 -1.86 -16.55 2.87
C VAL A 43 -0.43 -17.03 2.78
N ASP A 44 -0.14 -17.73 1.69
CA ASP A 44 1.20 -18.06 1.27
C ASP A 44 1.78 -16.84 0.54
N LYS A 45 2.63 -16.09 1.25
CA LYS A 45 3.17 -14.82 0.76
C LYS A 45 4.42 -15.09 -0.09
N PRO A 46 4.44 -14.72 -1.37
CA PRO A 46 5.64 -14.87 -2.19
C PRO A 46 6.82 -14.08 -1.62
N HIS A 47 8.03 -14.52 -1.96
CA HIS A 47 9.25 -13.76 -1.68
C HIS A 47 9.16 -12.35 -2.29
N PHE A 48 9.85 -11.38 -1.69
CA PHE A 48 9.92 -9.98 -2.13
C PHE A 48 8.64 -9.14 -2.02
N LEU A 49 7.46 -9.75 -1.85
CA LEU A 49 6.24 -9.00 -1.56
C LEU A 49 6.27 -8.48 -0.12
N ALA A 50 6.18 -7.16 0.05
CA ALA A 50 6.09 -6.55 1.37
C ALA A 50 4.77 -6.92 2.05
N THR A 51 4.83 -7.19 3.36
CA THR A 51 3.63 -7.59 4.13
C THR A 51 2.66 -6.42 4.33
N THR A 52 3.19 -5.25 4.71
CA THR A 52 2.41 -4.05 5.05
C THR A 52 2.95 -2.82 4.34
N PRO A 53 2.10 -1.78 4.12
CA PRO A 53 2.54 -0.53 3.53
C PRO A 53 3.70 0.11 4.28
N ARG A 54 4.79 0.41 3.58
CA ARG A 54 5.97 1.11 4.08
C ARG A 54 6.76 1.73 2.93
N GLY A 55 7.10 3.01 3.06
CA GLY A 55 8.03 3.69 2.14
C GLY A 55 7.55 3.60 0.70
N SER A 56 8.33 2.91 -0.14
CA SER A 56 8.02 2.72 -1.55
C SER A 56 7.06 1.54 -1.86
N HIS A 57 6.49 0.88 -0.86
CA HIS A 57 5.55 -0.21 -1.07
C HIS A 57 4.26 0.12 -0.34
N ILE A 58 3.21 0.48 -1.07
CA ILE A 58 1.95 0.98 -0.57
C ILE A 58 0.83 0.12 -1.13
N THR A 59 0.74 0.02 -2.47
CA THR A 59 -0.33 -0.71 -3.16
C THR A 59 0.04 -2.16 -3.46
N GLU A 60 1.32 -2.45 -3.73
CA GLU A 60 1.86 -3.78 -4.00
C GLU A 60 2.40 -4.40 -2.70
N THR A 61 1.51 -4.54 -1.72
CA THR A 61 1.76 -5.25 -0.46
C THR A 61 0.71 -6.34 -0.25
N ALA A 62 1.04 -7.37 0.52
CA ALA A 62 0.09 -8.44 0.84
C ALA A 62 -1.20 -7.88 1.43
N LEU A 63 -1.10 -7.00 2.43
CA LEU A 63 -2.27 -6.37 3.05
C LEU A 63 -3.11 -5.58 2.04
N ALA A 64 -2.49 -4.70 1.24
CA ALA A 64 -3.23 -3.84 0.30
C ALA A 64 -3.92 -4.63 -0.81
N ARG A 65 -3.23 -5.66 -1.35
CA ARG A 65 -3.79 -6.55 -2.36
C ARG A 65 -4.94 -7.39 -1.80
N LEU A 66 -4.77 -8.03 -0.64
CA LEU A 66 -5.85 -8.84 -0.05
C LEU A 66 -7.09 -8.01 0.31
N ARG A 67 -6.91 -6.80 0.86
CA ARG A 67 -8.03 -5.88 1.13
C ARG A 67 -8.81 -5.56 -0.14
N ARG A 68 -8.11 -5.28 -1.25
CA ARG A 68 -8.70 -4.96 -2.55
C ARG A 68 -9.36 -6.18 -3.19
N ASP A 69 -8.59 -7.25 -3.36
CA ASP A 69 -8.95 -8.40 -4.18
C ASP A 69 -10.03 -9.27 -3.51
N LEU A 70 -10.06 -9.30 -2.16
CA LEU A 70 -11.05 -10.06 -1.39
C LEU A 70 -12.18 -9.20 -0.82
N GLY A 71 -12.15 -7.88 -1.03
CA GLY A 71 -13.16 -6.96 -0.49
C GLY A 71 -13.16 -6.88 1.03
N LEU A 72 -12.00 -7.01 1.68
CA LEU A 72 -11.86 -7.06 3.14
C LEU A 72 -11.18 -5.80 3.69
N PRO A 73 -11.78 -4.61 3.64
CA PRO A 73 -11.11 -3.35 4.00
C PRO A 73 -10.62 -3.31 5.45
N ALA A 74 -11.31 -4.01 6.36
CA ALA A 74 -10.98 -4.10 7.77
C ALA A 74 -9.88 -5.14 8.10
N LEU A 75 -9.40 -5.92 7.13
CA LEU A 75 -8.35 -6.92 7.36
C LEU A 75 -7.13 -6.27 8.03
N THR A 76 -6.64 -6.82 9.14
CA THR A 76 -5.45 -6.34 9.84
C THR A 76 -4.38 -7.44 9.94
N PRO A 77 -3.08 -7.11 9.82
CA PRO A 77 -2.02 -8.09 10.02
C PRO A 77 -1.98 -8.55 11.48
N ALA A 78 -1.96 -9.87 11.71
CA ALA A 78 -1.68 -10.43 13.03
C ALA A 78 -0.17 -10.53 13.32
N HIS A 79 0.65 -10.72 12.28
CA HIS A 79 2.10 -10.81 12.35
C HIS A 79 2.75 -10.32 11.05
N ARG A 80 4.09 -10.18 11.04
CA ARG A 80 4.86 -9.85 9.84
C ARG A 80 6.04 -10.81 9.67
N LEU A 81 6.25 -11.23 8.43
CA LEU A 81 7.44 -11.94 7.95
C LEU A 81 8.48 -10.95 7.44
#